data_AF-A0A2D9Y4X9-F1
#
_entry.id   AF-A0A2D9Y4X9-F1
#
_cell.length_a   1.000
_cell.length_b   1.000
_cell.length_c   1.000
_cell.angle_alpha   90.00
_cell.angle_beta   90.00
_cell.angle_gamma   90.00
#
_symmetry.space_group_name_H-M   'P 1'
#
loop_
_entity.id
_entity.type
_entity.pdbx_description
1 polymer ?
#
loop_
_entity_poly.entity_id
_entity_poly.type
_entity_poly.pdbx_seq_one_letter_code
_entity_poly.pdbx_strand_id
1 'polypeptide(L)'
;MMKYLLNKKTIAVSSPFIPAITSAQTFRNAVGEVVKISDVVVPLLMSAALAWFIFGVVMFIQGSDNPEQRKKGKQRMLWGIIALFAMIAYLSLTSVVTQSFFGTNVFLPQLFTN
;
A
#
# COMPACT_ATOMS: atom_id res chain seq x y z
N MET A 1 -28.96 25.74 36.84
CA MET A 1 -27.62 25.13 37.08
C MET A 1 -27.72 23.60 37.02
N MET A 2 -28.12 23.02 35.88
CA MET A 2 -28.48 21.58 35.80
C MET A 2 -28.19 21.01 34.39
N LYS A 3 -26.96 21.16 33.87
CA LYS A 3 -26.56 20.61 32.55
C LYS A 3 -25.15 20.01 32.49
N TYR A 4 -24.55 19.64 33.63
CA TYR A 4 -23.15 19.17 33.70
C TYR A 4 -22.98 17.68 34.05
N LEU A 5 -24.06 16.90 34.12
CA LEU A 5 -24.02 15.50 34.59
C LEU A 5 -24.06 14.47 33.45
N LEU A 6 -24.20 14.92 32.19
CA LEU A 6 -24.19 14.07 30.99
C LEU A 6 -22.91 14.23 30.16
N ASN A 7 -21.79 14.55 30.82
CA ASN A 7 -20.46 14.51 30.20
C ASN A 7 -19.41 13.98 31.18
N LYS A 8 -19.47 12.68 31.50
CA LYS A 8 -18.39 12.00 32.24
C LYS A 8 -18.39 10.50 31.97
N LYS A 9 -17.80 10.13 30.82
CA LYS A 9 -16.91 8.98 30.52
C LYS A 9 -16.78 7.74 31.45
N THR A 10 -17.70 7.38 32.34
CA THR A 10 -17.44 6.33 33.35
C THR A 10 -18.66 5.50 33.75
N ILE A 11 -19.43 4.97 32.80
CA ILE A 11 -20.46 3.97 33.13
C ILE A 11 -20.31 2.76 32.23
N ALA A 12 -20.14 1.59 32.88
CA ALA A 12 -20.09 0.23 32.34
C ALA A 12 -18.75 -0.29 31.77
N VAL A 13 -17.69 -0.30 32.61
CA VAL A 13 -16.56 -1.25 32.48
C VAL A 13 -16.61 -2.23 33.65
N SER A 14 -17.54 -3.18 33.62
CA SER A 14 -17.59 -4.30 34.58
C SER A 14 -18.08 -5.62 33.96
N SER A 15 -18.02 -5.75 32.64
CA SER A 15 -18.08 -7.06 31.99
C SER A 15 -16.65 -7.50 31.69
N PRO A 16 -16.25 -8.75 31.99
CA PRO A 16 -14.88 -9.26 31.75
C PRO A 16 -14.48 -9.30 30.25
N PHE A 17 -15.30 -8.75 29.36
CA PHE A 17 -15.08 -8.67 27.91
C PHE A 17 -14.34 -7.41 27.42
N ILE A 18 -13.87 -6.53 28.31
CA ILE A 18 -13.17 -5.29 27.92
C ILE A 18 -11.62 -5.40 27.87
N PRO A 19 -10.96 -6.56 27.70
CA PRO A 19 -9.58 -6.58 27.19
C PRO A 19 -9.51 -6.42 25.66
N ALA A 20 -10.60 -6.71 24.93
CA ALA A 20 -10.57 -6.81 23.47
C ALA A 20 -10.51 -5.46 22.73
N ILE A 21 -10.90 -4.35 23.37
CA ILE A 21 -10.89 -3.01 22.77
C ILE A 21 -9.53 -2.32 22.96
N THR A 22 -8.84 -2.58 24.07
CA THR A 22 -7.49 -2.05 24.33
C THR A 22 -6.44 -2.71 23.44
N SER A 23 -6.57 -4.01 23.13
CA SER A 23 -5.72 -4.69 22.15
C SER A 23 -5.95 -4.18 20.72
N ALA A 24 -7.20 -3.84 20.38
CA ALA A 24 -7.51 -3.17 19.11
C ALA A 24 -6.86 -1.79 19.02
N GLN A 25 -6.78 -1.01 20.10
CA GLN A 25 -6.13 0.30 20.11
C GLN A 25 -4.60 0.20 19.96
N THR A 26 -3.94 -0.74 20.65
CA THR A 26 -2.49 -0.96 20.51
C THR A 26 -2.13 -1.51 19.13
N PHE A 27 -2.94 -2.42 18.57
CA PHE A 27 -2.79 -2.89 17.19
C PHE A 27 -2.99 -1.76 16.18
N ARG A 28 -3.98 -0.88 16.39
CA ARG A 28 -4.20 0.31 15.54
C ARG A 28 -3.04 1.30 15.60
N ASN A 29 -2.40 1.47 16.76
CA ASN A 29 -1.23 2.34 16.89
C ASN A 29 0.02 1.73 16.23
N ALA A 30 0.25 0.43 16.42
CA ALA A 30 1.36 -0.28 15.76
C ALA A 30 1.20 -0.31 14.24
N VAL A 31 -0.02 -0.54 13.74
CA VAL A 31 -0.26 -0.51 12.30
C VAL A 31 -0.22 0.92 11.76
N GLY A 32 -0.70 1.92 12.51
CA GLY A 32 -0.60 3.33 12.11
C GLY A 32 0.85 3.82 11.93
N GLU A 33 1.82 3.19 12.58
CA GLU A 33 3.24 3.48 12.40
C GLU A 33 3.83 2.76 11.17
N VAL A 34 3.43 1.51 10.93
CA VAL A 34 3.84 0.74 9.74
C VAL A 34 3.27 1.34 8.45
N VAL A 35 2.04 1.83 8.46
CA VAL A 35 1.38 2.43 7.29
C VAL A 35 2.10 3.70 6.83
N LYS A 36 2.67 4.49 7.75
CA LYS A 36 3.44 5.70 7.39
C LYS A 36 4.70 5.39 6.60
N ILE A 37 5.34 4.25 6.86
CA ILE A 37 6.49 3.79 6.09
C ILE A 37 6.04 3.38 4.68
N SER A 38 4.90 2.70 4.56
CA SER A 38 4.39 2.22 3.27
C SER A 38 4.00 3.37 2.33
N ASP A 39 3.43 4.47 2.83
CA ASP A 39 3.06 5.63 2.01
C ASP A 39 4.24 6.25 1.24
N VAL A 40 5.47 6.14 1.76
CA VAL A 40 6.67 6.68 1.12
C VAL A 40 7.37 5.62 0.28
N VAL A 41 7.46 4.40 0.80
CA VAL A 41 8.21 3.30 0.16
C VAL A 41 7.52 2.84 -1.13
N VAL A 42 6.19 2.75 -1.14
CA VAL A 42 5.44 2.24 -2.28
C VAL A 42 5.58 3.11 -3.55
N PRO A 43 5.35 4.45 -3.51
CA PRO A 43 5.55 5.28 -4.70
C PRO A 43 7.03 5.35 -5.14
N LEU A 44 7.97 5.23 -4.20
CA LEU A 44 9.41 5.16 -4.51
C LEU A 44 9.76 3.89 -5.32
N LEU A 45 9.27 2.73 -4.90
CA LEU A 45 9.45 1.47 -5.63
C LEU A 45 8.75 1.51 -6.99
N MET A 46 7.60 2.18 -7.10
CA MET A 46 6.86 2.33 -8.37
C MET A 46 7.70 3.10 -9.39
N SER A 47 8.32 4.21 -8.98
CA SER A 47 9.22 4.99 -9.83
C SER A 47 10.42 4.16 -10.32
N ALA A 48 11.05 3.40 -9.42
CA ALA A 48 12.18 2.54 -9.76
C ALA A 48 11.77 1.40 -10.72
N ALA A 49 10.61 0.77 -10.49
CA ALA A 49 10.08 -0.30 -11.35
C ALA A 49 9.76 0.21 -12.76
N LEU A 50 9.16 1.40 -12.86
CA LEU A 50 8.85 2.03 -14.16
C LEU A 50 10.14 2.34 -14.93
N ALA A 51 11.17 2.86 -14.26
CA ALA A 51 12.47 3.11 -14.87
C ALA A 51 13.13 1.82 -15.39
N TRP A 52 13.07 0.74 -14.61
CA TRP A 52 13.61 -0.57 -15.00
C TRP A 52 12.86 -1.16 -16.21
N PHE A 53 11.54 -0.98 -16.27
CA PHE A 53 10.72 -1.39 -17.41
C PHE A 53 11.13 -0.66 -18.69
N ILE A 54 11.26 0.67 -18.63
CA ILE A 54 11.69 1.48 -19.79
C ILE A 54 13.06 1.01 -20.28
N PHE A 55 14.01 0.76 -19.36
CA PHE A 55 15.34 0.26 -19.71
C PHE A 55 15.30 -1.11 -20.42
N GLY A 56 14.40 -1.99 -19.98
CA GLY A 56 14.16 -3.29 -20.61
C GLY A 56 13.61 -3.18 -22.04
N VAL A 57 12.70 -2.23 -22.28
CA VAL A 57 12.12 -1.97 -23.61
C VAL A 57 13.16 -1.37 -24.56
N VAL A 58 13.96 -0.40 -24.11
CA VAL A 58 15.00 0.24 -24.93
C VAL A 58 16.01 -0.80 -25.43
N MET A 59 16.46 -1.69 -24.54
CA MET A 59 17.37 -2.79 -24.85
C MET A 59 16.76 -3.81 -25.84
N PHE A 60 15.44 -4.02 -25.82
CA PHE A 60 14.76 -4.88 -26.80
C PHE A 60 14.75 -4.24 -28.20
N ILE A 61 14.48 -2.94 -28.28
CA ILE A 61 14.44 -2.20 -29.54
C ILE A 61 15.83 -2.12 -30.18
N GLN A 62 16.88 -1.87 -29.39
CA GLN A 62 18.26 -1.79 -29.90
C GLN A 62 18.79 -3.13 -30.47
N GLY A 63 18.27 -4.27 -29.99
CA GLY A 63 18.70 -5.60 -30.41
C GLY A 63 17.88 -6.21 -31.56
N SER A 64 17.01 -5.45 -32.23
CA SER A 64 16.05 -6.00 -33.19
C SER A 64 16.66 -6.52 -34.49
N ASP A 65 17.82 -6.01 -34.90
CA ASP A 65 18.46 -6.31 -36.19
C ASP A 65 19.16 -7.67 -36.25
N ASN A 66 19.51 -8.26 -35.10
CA ASN A 66 20.22 -9.54 -35.05
C ASN A 66 19.34 -10.63 -34.41
N PRO A 67 19.10 -11.79 -35.06
CA PRO A 67 18.21 -12.83 -34.55
C PRO A 67 18.55 -13.34 -33.14
N GLU A 68 19.83 -13.39 -32.76
CA GLU A 68 20.25 -13.77 -31.40
C GLU A 68 19.92 -12.69 -30.36
N GLN A 69 20.19 -11.43 -30.70
CA GLN A 69 19.86 -10.30 -29.82
C GLN A 69 18.35 -10.13 -29.69
N ARG A 70 17.58 -10.41 -30.74
CA ARG A 70 16.12 -10.41 -30.72
C ARG A 70 15.55 -11.48 -29.78
N LYS A 71 16.19 -12.66 -29.70
CA LYS A 71 15.78 -13.72 -28.77
C LYS A 71 16.06 -13.33 -27.32
N LYS A 72 17.24 -12.77 -27.04
CA LYS A 72 17.61 -12.24 -25.71
C LYS A 72 16.74 -11.04 -25.30
N GLY A 73 16.44 -10.13 -26.23
CA GLY A 73 15.58 -8.99 -26.01
C GLY A 73 14.14 -9.39 -25.69
N LYS A 74 13.58 -10.39 -26.40
CA LYS A 74 12.26 -10.94 -26.08
C LYS A 74 12.21 -11.51 -24.66
N GLN A 75 13.25 -12.22 -24.23
CA GLN A 75 13.33 -12.73 -22.87
C GLN A 75 13.34 -11.59 -21.85
N ARG A 76 14.12 -10.52 -22.06
CA ARG A 76 14.12 -9.34 -21.17
C ARG A 76 12.79 -8.59 -21.16
N MET A 77 12.11 -8.47 -22.30
CA MET A 77 10.78 -7.87 -22.37
C MET A 77 9.78 -8.65 -21.51
N LEU A 78 9.84 -9.98 -21.54
CA LEU A 78 8.98 -10.82 -20.70
C LEU A 78 9.22 -10.57 -19.21
N TRP A 79 10.49 -10.48 -18.78
CA TRP A 79 10.84 -10.10 -17.40
C TRP A 79 10.34 -8.71 -17.02
N GLY A 80 10.40 -7.75 -17.94
CA GLY A 80 9.85 -6.40 -17.73
C GLY A 80 8.33 -6.40 -17.56
N ILE A 81 7.61 -7.17 -18.37
CA ILE A 81 6.14 -7.30 -18.28
C ILE A 81 5.74 -7.96 -16.95
N ILE A 82 6.47 -9.00 -16.53
CA ILE A 82 6.23 -9.66 -15.24
C ILE A 82 6.44 -8.67 -14.08
N ALA A 83 7.49 -7.85 -14.14
CA ALA A 83 7.76 -6.83 -13.13
C ALA A 83 6.63 -5.76 -13.06
N LEU A 84 6.14 -5.30 -14.21
CA LEU A 84 5.00 -4.36 -14.25
C LEU A 84 3.74 -4.99 -13.67
N PHE A 85 3.42 -6.21 -14.09
CA PHE A 85 2.24 -6.91 -13.60
C PHE A 85 2.29 -7.10 -12.08
N ALA A 86 3.45 -7.53 -11.54
CA ALA A 86 3.65 -7.68 -10.11
C ALA A 86 3.50 -6.35 -9.35
N MET A 87 3.99 -5.23 -9.91
CA MET A 87 3.86 -3.93 -9.27
C MET A 87 2.41 -3.45 -9.21
N ILE A 88 1.65 -3.62 -10.30
CA ILE A 88 0.22 -3.30 -10.32
C ILE A 88 -0.54 -4.20 -9.33
N ALA A 89 -0.25 -5.50 -9.32
CA ALA A 89 -0.84 -6.45 -8.39
C ALA A 89 -0.58 -6.07 -6.93
N TYR A 90 0.62 -5.58 -6.61
CA TYR A 90 0.93 -5.10 -5.27
C TYR A 90 0.10 -3.88 -4.88
N LEU A 91 -0.07 -2.88 -5.76
CA LEU A 91 -0.92 -1.70 -5.48
C LEU A 91 -2.40 -2.08 -5.31
N SER A 92 -2.90 -3.02 -6.12
CA SER A 92 -4.27 -3.52 -5.99
C SER A 92 -4.47 -4.39 -4.73
N LEU A 93 -3.48 -5.20 -4.38
CA LEU A 93 -3.56 -6.03 -3.18
C LEU A 93 -3.51 -5.16 -1.92
N THR A 94 -2.61 -4.18 -1.90
CA THR A 94 -2.48 -3.24 -0.76
C THR A 94 -3.73 -2.39 -0.58
N SER A 95 -4.43 -1.98 -1.65
CA SER A 95 -5.69 -1.25 -1.51
C SER A 95 -6.80 -2.11 -0.88
N VAL A 96 -6.95 -3.37 -1.31
CA VAL A 96 -7.97 -4.29 -0.77
C VAL A 96 -7.69 -4.65 0.69
N VAL A 97 -6.43 -4.94 1.01
CA VAL A 97 -6.00 -5.24 2.39
C VAL A 97 -6.22 -4.01 3.28
N THR A 98 -5.80 -2.83 2.84
CA THR A 98 -5.93 -1.60 3.64
C THR A 98 -7.40 -1.19 3.81
N GLN A 99 -8.23 -1.34 2.78
CA GLN A 99 -9.66 -1.09 2.87
C GLN A 99 -10.34 -2.05 3.85
N SER A 100 -9.93 -3.32 3.87
CA SER A 100 -10.53 -4.35 4.72
C SER A 100 -10.14 -4.21 6.20
N PHE A 101 -8.92 -3.77 6.49
CA PHE A 101 -8.42 -3.65 7.87
C PHE A 101 -8.44 -2.22 8.43
N PHE A 102 -8.37 -1.19 7.58
CA PHE A 102 -8.23 0.22 8.00
C PHE A 102 -9.31 1.14 7.43
N GLY A 103 -10.13 0.69 6.49
CA GLY A 103 -11.22 1.48 5.90
C GLY A 103 -10.74 2.70 5.08
N THR A 104 -9.44 2.78 4.79
CA THR A 104 -8.80 3.90 4.09
C THR A 104 -8.19 3.45 2.75
N ASN A 105 -8.27 4.33 1.76
CA ASN A 105 -7.61 4.14 0.47
C ASN A 105 -6.26 4.86 0.50
N VAL A 106 -5.18 4.09 0.46
CA VAL A 106 -3.78 4.54 0.47
C VAL A 106 -3.39 5.43 -0.71
N PHE A 107 -4.26 5.54 -1.74
CA PHE A 107 -3.92 6.22 -2.98
C PHE A 107 -4.22 7.72 -3.01
N LEU A 108 -4.97 8.27 -2.05
CA LEU A 108 -5.27 9.71 -1.97
C LEU A 108 -5.28 10.19 -0.51
N PRO A 109 -4.38 11.11 -0.10
CA PRO A 109 -4.51 11.79 1.18
C PRO A 109 -5.84 12.56 1.20
N GLN A 110 -6.67 12.25 2.19
CA GLN A 110 -7.92 12.94 2.45
C GLN A 110 -7.65 14.45 2.60
N LEU A 111 -8.09 15.23 1.61
CA LEU A 111 -8.10 16.68 1.66
C LEU A 111 -8.93 17.10 2.88
N PHE A 112 -8.33 17.91 3.73
CA PHE A 112 -8.89 18.63 4.88
C PHE A 112 -10.42 18.49 5.00
N THR A 113 -10.89 17.48 5.74
CA THR A 113 -12.20 17.61 6.38
C THR A 113 -11.96 18.23 7.75
N ASN A 114 -12.70 19.31 8.00
CA ASN A 114 -12.75 20.03 9.29
C ASN A 114 -13.03 19.10 10.46
#